data_AF-U6DJ27-F1
#
_entry.id   AF-U6DJ27-F1
#
_cell.length_a   1.000
_cell.length_b   1.000
_cell.length_c   1.000
_cell.angle_alpha   90.00
_cell.angle_beta   90.00
_cell.angle_gamma   90.00
#
_symmetry.space_group_name_H-M   'P 1'
#
loop_
_entity.id
_entity.type
_entity.pdbx_description
1 polymer ?
#
loop_
_entity_poly.entity_id
_entity_poly.type
_entity_poly.pdbx_seq_one_letter_code
_entity_poly.pdbx_strand_id
1 'polypeptide(L)'
;LRAQQPQRVFFWVSQSFPQASSGAEEKSCIFEQWLRRHHPLQEVYPEANAPIGHNRESYMVPFIPLYRNGDFFISSRDLGYDYSNLQESERDIFQDYIRPYLEQASRIWPWLTGAAMVGSVLTLVLGGITRLLCRRRKRKQLHEENQPLLMEKEDYHSLLYQTHL
;
A
#
# COMPACT_ATOMS: atom_id res chain seq x y z
N LEU A 1 -31.07 39.92 7.12
CA LEU A 1 -31.54 39.07 6.00
C LEU A 1 -31.32 37.62 6.42
N ARG A 2 -32.40 36.85 6.42
CA ARG A 2 -32.61 35.60 7.18
C ARG A 2 -31.67 34.49 6.71
N ALA A 3 -30.79 34.01 7.59
CA ALA A 3 -29.97 32.82 7.39
C ALA A 3 -30.87 31.62 7.04
N GLN A 4 -30.87 31.22 5.78
CA GLN A 4 -31.43 29.93 5.38
C GLN A 4 -30.48 28.87 5.92
N GLN A 5 -30.92 28.19 6.97
CA GLN A 5 -30.17 27.12 7.59
C GLN A 5 -29.89 25.99 6.58
N PRO A 6 -28.64 25.47 6.50
CA PRO A 6 -28.30 24.32 5.67
C PRO A 6 -29.19 23.10 5.96
N GLN A 7 -29.73 23.05 7.18
CA GLN A 7 -30.72 22.09 7.65
C GLN A 7 -31.96 21.97 6.74
N ARG A 8 -32.46 23.08 6.17
CA ARG A 8 -33.69 23.05 5.36
C ARG A 8 -33.49 22.42 3.98
N VAL A 9 -32.30 22.57 3.41
CA VAL A 9 -31.97 22.01 2.09
C VAL A 9 -31.76 20.50 2.21
N PHE A 10 -30.97 20.06 3.20
CA PHE A 10 -30.78 18.63 3.47
C PHE A 10 -32.10 17.93 3.83
N PHE A 11 -32.95 18.56 4.64
CA PHE A 11 -34.26 18.01 4.99
C PHE A 11 -35.18 17.85 3.77
N TRP A 12 -35.22 18.84 2.88
CA TRP A 12 -36.04 18.78 1.67
C TRP A 12 -35.53 17.73 0.67
N VAL A 13 -34.21 17.61 0.51
CA VAL A 13 -33.60 16.58 -0.35
C VAL A 13 -33.87 15.18 0.19
N SER A 14 -33.76 14.98 1.52
CA SER A 14 -34.04 13.68 2.16
C SER A 14 -35.51 13.25 2.01
N GLN A 15 -36.46 14.18 2.16
CA GLN A 15 -37.88 13.88 1.91
C GLN A 15 -38.21 13.57 0.44
N SER A 16 -37.49 14.18 -0.50
CA SER A 16 -37.78 14.06 -1.94
C SER A 16 -37.15 12.83 -2.59
N PHE A 17 -36.05 12.31 -2.02
CA PHE A 17 -35.31 11.16 -2.55
C PHE A 17 -34.91 10.17 -1.43
N PRO A 18 -35.87 9.44 -0.84
CA PRO A 18 -35.63 8.58 0.31
C PRO A 18 -34.64 7.44 0.06
N GLN A 19 -34.49 6.99 -1.19
CA GLN A 19 -33.54 5.95 -1.57
C GLN A 19 -32.11 6.48 -1.81
N ALA A 20 -31.96 7.77 -2.11
CA ALA A 20 -30.66 8.43 -2.21
C ALA A 20 -30.16 8.89 -0.84
N SER A 21 -31.07 9.26 0.07
CA SER A 21 -30.72 9.62 1.44
C SER A 21 -30.20 8.44 2.24
N SER A 22 -30.80 7.24 2.11
CA SER A 22 -30.34 6.05 2.85
C SER A 22 -28.88 5.71 2.56
N GLY A 23 -28.46 5.67 1.29
CA GLY A 23 -27.08 5.39 0.91
C GLY A 23 -26.09 6.52 1.25
N ALA A 24 -26.56 7.77 1.31
CA ALA A 24 -25.73 8.91 1.73
C ALA A 24 -25.57 8.96 3.26
N GLU A 25 -26.62 8.60 4.01
CA GLU A 25 -26.61 8.47 5.46
C GLU A 25 -25.66 7.36 5.90
N GLU A 26 -25.67 6.20 5.23
CA GLU A 26 -24.74 5.10 5.52
C GLU A 26 -23.27 5.55 5.42
N LYS A 27 -22.89 6.19 4.30
CA LYS A 27 -21.52 6.67 4.10
C LYS A 27 -21.09 7.71 5.14
N SER A 28 -22.02 8.58 5.52
CA SER A 28 -21.76 9.64 6.49
C SER A 28 -21.66 9.09 7.91
N CYS A 29 -22.43 8.05 8.26
CA CYS A 29 -22.31 7.32 9.53
C CYS A 29 -20.91 6.68 9.68
N ILE A 30 -20.40 6.02 8.63
CA ILE A 30 -19.07 5.40 8.65
C ILE A 30 -17.98 6.45 8.87
N PHE A 31 -18.06 7.56 8.13
CA PHE A 31 -17.09 8.65 8.26
C PHE A 31 -17.13 9.25 9.67
N GLU A 32 -18.32 9.45 10.24
CA GLU A 32 -18.49 9.95 11.60
C GLU A 32 -17.91 9.00 12.66
N GLN A 33 -18.13 7.69 12.52
CA GLN A 33 -17.51 6.68 13.40
C GLN A 33 -15.99 6.75 13.34
N TRP A 34 -15.42 6.83 12.13
CA TRP A 34 -13.98 6.94 11.95
C TRP A 34 -13.43 8.23 12.59
N LEU A 35 -14.11 9.37 12.43
CA LEU A 35 -13.75 10.63 13.07
C LEU A 35 -13.77 10.51 14.60
N ARG A 36 -14.83 9.91 15.19
CA ARG A 36 -14.95 9.69 16.64
C ARG A 36 -13.92 8.70 17.18
N ARG A 37 -13.52 7.70 16.39
CA ARG A 37 -12.58 6.65 16.82
C ARG A 37 -11.14 7.12 16.77
N HIS A 38 -10.78 7.86 15.73
CA HIS A 38 -9.39 8.17 15.39
C HIS A 38 -8.99 9.61 15.66
N HIS A 39 -9.95 10.54 15.77
CA HIS A 39 -9.68 11.97 15.99
C HIS A 39 -8.48 12.49 15.19
N PRO A 40 -8.50 12.31 13.86
CA PRO A 40 -7.36 12.65 13.01
C PRO A 40 -7.03 14.14 13.12
N LEU A 41 -5.73 14.47 13.10
CA LEU A 41 -5.30 15.85 12.96
C LEU A 41 -5.61 16.33 11.54
N GLN A 42 -6.07 17.57 11.41
CA GLN A 42 -6.35 18.21 10.12
C GLN A 42 -5.13 18.22 9.18
N GLU A 43 -3.93 18.23 9.75
CA GLU A 43 -2.64 18.18 9.05
C GLU A 43 -2.43 16.91 8.23
N VAL A 44 -3.10 15.80 8.60
CA VAL A 44 -3.03 14.53 7.85
C VAL A 44 -3.75 14.64 6.50
N TYR A 45 -4.68 15.59 6.37
CA TYR A 45 -5.39 15.81 5.12
C TYR A 45 -4.48 16.54 4.10
N PRO A 46 -4.38 16.04 2.85
CA PRO A 46 -3.41 16.53 1.89
C PRO A 46 -3.61 18.02 1.55
N GLU A 47 -2.54 18.79 1.70
CA GLU A 47 -2.50 20.20 1.29
C GLU A 47 -2.51 20.37 -0.23
N ALA A 48 -1.90 19.41 -0.94
CA ALA A 48 -1.75 19.40 -2.39
C ALA A 48 -1.82 17.96 -2.91
N ASN A 49 -1.98 17.83 -4.23
CA ASN A 49 -2.07 16.55 -4.96
C ASN A 49 -3.36 15.76 -4.75
N ALA A 50 -4.38 16.33 -4.10
CA ALA A 50 -5.74 15.82 -4.22
C ALA A 50 -6.35 16.24 -5.58
N PRO A 51 -7.41 15.56 -6.05
CA PRO A 51 -8.20 16.03 -7.18
C PRO A 51 -8.64 17.50 -7.00
N ILE A 52 -8.89 18.19 -8.12
CA ILE A 52 -9.24 19.62 -8.11
C ILE A 52 -10.42 19.87 -7.15
N GLY A 53 -10.26 20.87 -6.28
CA GLY A 53 -11.26 21.23 -5.28
C GLY A 53 -11.30 20.35 -4.03
N HIS A 54 -10.42 19.35 -3.89
CA HIS A 54 -10.34 18.44 -2.72
C HIS A 54 -9.10 18.65 -1.85
N ASN A 55 -8.23 19.61 -2.16
CA ASN A 55 -7.10 19.93 -1.29
C ASN A 55 -7.60 20.55 0.03
N ARG A 56 -6.84 20.41 1.13
CA ARG A 56 -7.20 20.92 2.46
C ARG A 56 -7.70 22.36 2.47
N GLU A 57 -6.99 23.24 1.76
CA GLU A 57 -7.26 24.67 1.73
C GLU A 57 -8.28 25.09 0.65
N SER A 58 -8.79 24.13 -0.15
CA SER A 58 -9.81 24.42 -1.17
C SER A 58 -11.19 24.60 -0.52
N TYR A 59 -11.95 25.55 -1.03
CA TYR A 59 -13.30 25.83 -0.54
C TYR A 59 -14.32 24.82 -1.09
N MET A 60 -15.17 24.30 -0.22
CA MET A 60 -16.34 23.51 -0.59
C MET A 60 -17.46 24.43 -1.08
N VAL A 61 -17.83 24.27 -2.35
CA VAL A 61 -19.02 24.90 -2.94
C VAL A 61 -20.22 23.95 -2.85
N PRO A 62 -21.48 24.44 -2.72
CA PRO A 62 -21.90 25.84 -2.73
C PRO A 62 -22.26 26.38 -1.32
N PHE A 63 -21.54 26.00 -0.26
CA PHE A 63 -21.91 26.41 1.10
C PHE A 63 -21.65 27.92 1.34
N ILE A 64 -22.57 28.57 2.06
CA ILE A 64 -22.42 29.95 2.58
C ILE A 64 -22.67 29.91 4.09
N PRO A 65 -21.71 30.32 4.95
CA PRO A 65 -20.39 30.87 4.61
C PRO A 65 -19.46 29.84 3.95
N LEU A 66 -18.39 30.33 3.32
CA LEU A 66 -17.41 29.48 2.64
C LEU A 66 -16.62 28.67 3.67
N TYR A 67 -16.63 27.35 3.53
CA TYR A 67 -15.87 26.41 4.36
C TYR A 67 -14.77 25.76 3.53
N ARG A 68 -13.61 25.47 4.15
CA ARG A 68 -12.54 24.71 3.50
C ARG A 68 -12.76 23.22 3.68
N ASN A 69 -12.17 22.41 2.81
CA ASN A 69 -12.26 20.95 2.93
C ASN A 69 -11.70 20.45 4.27
N GLY A 70 -10.60 21.03 4.72
CA GLY A 70 -10.01 20.70 6.02
C GLY A 70 -10.94 21.02 7.19
N ASP A 71 -11.83 22.00 7.08
CA ASP A 71 -12.71 22.41 8.18
C ASP A 71 -13.83 21.39 8.41
N PHE A 72 -14.05 20.45 7.50
CA PHE A 72 -15.10 19.43 7.61
C PHE A 72 -14.69 18.17 8.40
N PHE A 73 -13.50 18.16 9.00
CA PHE A 73 -13.08 17.14 9.97
C PHE A 73 -13.67 17.41 11.38
N ILE A 74 -14.95 17.74 11.41
CA ILE A 74 -15.71 18.07 12.61
C ILE A 74 -16.75 16.99 12.82
N SER A 75 -16.97 16.58 14.08
CA SER A 75 -17.96 15.57 14.40
C SER A 75 -19.38 16.08 14.09
N SER A 76 -20.28 15.20 13.68
CA SER A 76 -21.69 15.55 13.47
C SER A 76 -22.30 16.23 14.71
N ARG A 77 -21.88 15.81 15.90
CA ARG A 77 -22.32 16.37 17.19
C ARG A 77 -22.03 17.86 17.31
N ASP A 78 -20.87 18.30 16.85
CA ASP A 78 -20.47 19.71 16.87
C ASP A 78 -21.22 20.53 15.79
N LEU A 79 -21.70 19.85 14.73
CA LEU A 79 -22.59 20.43 13.71
C LEU A 79 -24.07 20.49 14.16
N GLY A 80 -24.39 19.95 15.33
CA GLY A 80 -25.72 20.01 15.95
C GLY A 80 -26.69 18.91 15.51
N TYR A 81 -26.20 17.81 14.93
CA TYR A 81 -26.99 16.61 14.66
C TYR A 81 -26.24 15.35 15.09
N ASP A 82 -26.95 14.28 15.45
CA ASP A 82 -26.32 13.03 15.84
C ASP A 82 -27.01 11.87 15.12
N TYR A 83 -26.23 10.85 14.78
CA TYR A 83 -26.74 9.67 14.12
C TYR A 83 -27.21 8.68 15.18
N SER A 84 -28.49 8.31 15.17
CA SER A 84 -29.06 7.34 16.11
C SER A 84 -28.48 5.93 15.91
N ASN A 85 -28.04 5.62 14.69
CA ASN A 85 -27.73 4.27 14.26
C ASN A 85 -26.21 3.99 14.21
N LEU A 86 -25.36 4.81 14.83
CA LEU A 86 -23.90 4.64 14.72
C LEU A 86 -23.44 3.25 15.13
N GLN A 87 -23.99 2.69 16.21
CA GLN A 87 -23.56 1.38 16.71
C GLN A 87 -24.19 0.19 15.96
N GLU A 88 -25.42 0.34 15.47
CA GLU A 88 -26.10 -0.71 14.69
C GLU A 88 -25.54 -0.77 13.27
N SER A 89 -25.25 0.39 12.68
CA SER A 89 -24.63 0.52 11.36
C SER A 89 -23.24 -0.12 11.31
N GLU A 90 -22.41 -0.01 12.34
CA GLU A 90 -21.13 -0.73 12.40
C GLU A 90 -21.36 -2.24 12.26
N ARG A 91 -22.26 -2.80 13.07
CA ARG A 91 -22.52 -4.24 13.03
C ARG A 91 -23.03 -4.68 11.67
N ASP A 92 -24.00 -3.96 11.11
CA ASP A 92 -24.55 -4.27 9.78
C ASP A 92 -23.47 -4.18 8.68
N ILE A 93 -22.69 -3.10 8.64
CA ILE A 93 -21.67 -2.90 7.58
C ILE A 93 -20.54 -3.91 7.70
N PHE A 94 -20.03 -4.15 8.92
CA PHE A 94 -18.97 -5.13 9.10
C PHE A 94 -19.45 -6.55 8.74
N GLN A 95 -20.70 -6.88 9.08
CA GLN A 95 -21.27 -8.21 8.82
C GLN A 95 -21.66 -8.42 7.36
N ASP A 96 -22.36 -7.46 6.74
CA ASP A 96 -22.91 -7.63 5.40
C ASP A 96 -21.95 -7.20 4.31
N TYR A 97 -21.21 -6.11 4.53
CA TYR A 97 -20.30 -5.56 3.52
C TYR A 97 -18.88 -6.12 3.67
N ILE A 98 -18.25 -6.02 4.85
CA ILE A 98 -16.81 -6.33 5.00
C ILE A 98 -16.55 -7.85 5.06
N ARG A 99 -17.41 -8.60 5.74
CA ARG A 99 -17.25 -10.05 5.92
C ARG A 99 -17.02 -10.83 4.61
N PRO A 100 -17.79 -10.67 3.52
CA PRO A 100 -17.53 -11.42 2.29
C PRO A 100 -16.17 -11.08 1.67
N TYR A 101 -15.69 -9.84 1.77
CA TYR A 101 -14.34 -9.48 1.31
C TYR A 101 -13.25 -10.13 2.16
N LEU A 102 -13.43 -10.19 3.49
CA LEU A 102 -12.47 -10.83 4.39
C LEU A 102 -12.44 -12.36 4.20
N GLU A 103 -13.59 -12.99 3.99
CA GLU A 103 -13.67 -14.41 3.66
C GLU A 103 -12.96 -14.71 2.33
N GLN A 104 -13.17 -13.88 1.31
CA GLN A 104 -12.46 -13.99 0.04
C GLN A 104 -10.94 -13.80 0.19
N ALA A 105 -10.52 -12.80 0.97
CA ALA A 105 -9.10 -12.54 1.22
C ALA A 105 -8.43 -13.66 2.02
N SER A 106 -9.10 -14.18 3.05
CA SER A 106 -8.58 -15.28 3.87
C SER A 106 -8.47 -16.58 3.08
N ARG A 107 -9.31 -16.81 2.07
CA ARG A 107 -9.20 -17.95 1.16
C ARG A 107 -7.96 -17.90 0.26
N ILE A 108 -7.51 -16.70 -0.13
CA ILE A 108 -6.34 -16.50 -1.00
C ILE A 108 -5.03 -16.54 -0.19
N TRP A 109 -5.09 -16.22 1.10
CA TRP A 109 -3.92 -16.17 1.99
C TRP A 109 -3.08 -17.46 2.03
N PRO A 110 -3.67 -18.66 2.16
CA PRO A 110 -2.93 -19.92 2.13
C PRO A 110 -2.13 -20.13 0.85
N TRP A 111 -2.70 -19.77 -0.31
CA TRP A 111 -2.02 -19.91 -1.59
C TRP A 111 -0.83 -18.95 -1.71
N LEU A 112 -0.99 -17.70 -1.26
CA LEU A 112 0.11 -16.73 -1.22
C LEU A 112 1.26 -17.22 -0.34
N THR A 113 0.96 -17.77 0.85
CA THR A 113 1.99 -18.32 1.73
C THR A 113 2.67 -19.55 1.15
N GLY A 114 1.90 -20.44 0.52
CA GLY A 114 2.42 -21.63 -0.15
C GLY A 114 3.38 -21.25 -1.27
N ALA A 115 2.98 -20.31 -2.13
CA ALA A 115 3.81 -19.80 -3.20
C ALA A 115 5.09 -19.12 -2.68
N ALA A 116 4.99 -18.32 -1.62
CA ALA A 116 6.15 -17.66 -1.00
C ALA A 116 7.14 -18.67 -0.40
N MET A 117 6.64 -19.69 0.30
CA MET A 117 7.48 -20.76 0.86
C MET A 117 8.19 -21.56 -0.24
N VAL A 118 7.47 -21.98 -1.27
CA VAL A 118 8.05 -22.74 -2.40
C VAL A 118 9.07 -21.89 -3.16
N GLY A 119 8.75 -20.62 -3.44
CA GLY A 119 9.67 -19.69 -4.10
C GLY A 119 10.94 -19.44 -3.29
N SER A 120 10.82 -19.30 -1.97
CA SER A 120 11.97 -19.15 -1.06
C SER A 120 12.90 -20.36 -1.10
N VAL A 121 12.34 -21.58 -0.99
CA VAL A 121 13.11 -22.82 -1.05
C VAL A 121 13.81 -22.96 -2.40
N LEU A 122 13.11 -22.71 -3.51
CA LEU A 122 13.70 -22.79 -4.86
C LEU A 122 14.84 -21.80 -5.04
N THR A 123 14.70 -20.58 -4.52
CA THR A 123 15.71 -19.52 -4.59
C THR A 123 16.95 -19.87 -3.76
N LEU A 124 16.77 -20.43 -2.56
CA LEU A 124 17.88 -20.90 -1.72
C LEU A 124 18.63 -22.07 -2.38
N VAL A 125 17.90 -23.01 -2.98
CA VAL A 125 18.50 -24.18 -3.66
C VAL A 125 19.29 -23.73 -4.89
N LEU A 126 18.68 -22.97 -5.79
CA LEU A 126 19.35 -22.49 -7.01
C LEU A 126 20.51 -21.57 -6.67
N GLY A 127 20.31 -20.58 -5.80
CA GLY A 127 21.37 -19.68 -5.36
C GLY A 127 22.51 -20.41 -4.64
N GLY A 128 22.20 -21.44 -3.85
CA GLY A 128 23.18 -22.31 -3.21
C GLY A 128 24.02 -23.09 -4.21
N ILE A 129 23.38 -23.72 -5.20
CA ILE A 129 24.06 -24.45 -6.29
C ILE A 129 24.96 -23.51 -7.09
N THR A 130 24.46 -22.35 -7.51
CA THR A 130 25.25 -21.36 -8.26
C THR A 130 26.46 -20.88 -7.45
N ARG A 131 26.27 -20.55 -6.16
CA ARG A 131 27.39 -20.17 -5.27
C ARG A 131 28.41 -21.30 -5.11
N LEU A 132 27.98 -22.56 -4.99
CA LEU A 132 28.88 -23.71 -4.87
C LEU A 132 29.69 -23.93 -6.16
N LEU A 133 29.04 -23.84 -7.32
CA LEU A 133 29.71 -23.97 -8.62
C LEU A 133 30.71 -22.84 -8.87
N CYS A 134 30.33 -21.59 -8.60
CA CYS A 134 31.24 -20.45 -8.69
C CYS A 134 32.42 -20.56 -7.72
N ARG A 135 32.18 -21.02 -6.47
CA ARG A 135 33.26 -21.28 -5.50
C ARG A 135 34.20 -22.38 -5.98
N ARG A 136 33.68 -23.49 -6.50
CA ARG A 136 34.49 -24.58 -7.06
C ARG A 136 35.32 -24.10 -8.26
N ARG A 137 34.71 -23.30 -9.16
CA ARG A 137 35.42 -22.73 -10.31
C ARG A 137 36.54 -21.77 -9.89
N LYS A 138 36.27 -20.87 -8.94
CA LYS A 138 37.29 -19.97 -8.37
C LYS A 138 38.43 -20.73 -7.69
N ARG A 139 38.11 -21.82 -6.98
CA ARG A 139 39.12 -22.68 -6.32
C ARG A 139 39.97 -23.47 -7.33
N LYS A 140 39.38 -23.90 -8.46
CA LYS A 140 40.12 -24.57 -9.54
C LYS A 140 41.07 -23.61 -10.27
N GLN A 141 40.63 -22.39 -10.59
CA GLN A 141 41.50 -21.39 -11.22
C GLN A 141 42.69 -20.99 -10.33
N LEU A 142 42.48 -20.83 -9.02
CA LEU A 142 43.58 -20.60 -8.08
C LEU A 142 44.58 -21.77 -8.01
N HIS A 143 44.12 -23.01 -8.22
CA HIS A 143 45.02 -24.16 -8.23
C HIS A 143 45.82 -24.25 -9.54
N GLU A 144 45.23 -23.86 -10.68
CA GLU A 144 45.90 -23.79 -11.98
C GLU A 144 46.98 -22.70 -12.02
N GLU A 145 46.74 -21.54 -11.38
CA GLU A 145 47.73 -20.45 -11.26
C GLU A 145 48.95 -20.84 -10.39
N ASN A 146 48.79 -21.77 -9.45
CA ASN A 146 49.87 -22.22 -8.56
C ASN A 146 50.66 -23.43 -9.09
N GLN A 147 50.46 -23.85 -10.34
CA GLN A 147 51.39 -24.80 -10.96
C GLN A 147 52.70 -24.07 -11.27
N PRO A 148 53.84 -24.45 -10.65
CA PRO A 148 55.11 -23.83 -10.98
C PRO A 148 55.41 -24.19 -12.44
N LEU A 149 55.49 -23.19 -13.31
CA LEU A 149 55.93 -23.27 -14.70
C LEU A 149 57.39 -23.76 -14.74
N LEU A 150 57.58 -25.07 -14.55
CA LEU A 150 58.79 -25.84 -14.88
C LEU A 150 58.72 -26.22 -16.37
N MET A 151 58.49 -25.25 -17.24
CA MET A 151 58.40 -25.50 -18.68
C MET A 151 58.95 -24.32 -19.48
N GLU A 152 60.01 -23.69 -18.98
CA GLU A 152 60.64 -22.58 -19.70
C GLU A 152 62.16 -22.55 -19.64
N LYS A 153 62.86 -23.57 -19.09
CA LYS A 153 64.34 -23.52 -19.01
C LYS A 153 65.08 -24.59 -19.79
N GLU A 154 64.45 -25.73 -20.08
CA GLU A 154 65.10 -26.79 -20.86
C GLU A 154 65.06 -26.52 -22.38
N ASP A 155 64.02 -25.84 -22.89
CA ASP A 155 63.86 -25.59 -24.32
C ASP A 155 64.82 -24.52 -24.87
N TYR A 156 65.18 -23.48 -24.09
CA TYR A 156 66.17 -22.49 -24.54
C TYR A 156 67.57 -23.09 -24.67
N HIS A 157 67.94 -24.03 -23.78
CA HIS A 157 69.26 -24.67 -23.85
C HIS A 157 69.38 -25.62 -25.04
N SER A 158 68.31 -26.36 -25.34
CA SER A 158 68.22 -27.24 -26.51
C SER A 158 68.38 -26.45 -27.83
N LEU A 159 67.66 -25.33 -27.96
CA LEU A 159 67.69 -24.51 -29.18
C LEU A 159 69.01 -23.76 -29.37
N LEU A 160 69.70 -23.41 -28.28
CA LEU A 160 71.00 -22.72 -28.34
C LEU A 160 72.15 -23.65 -28.77
N TYR A 161 72.06 -24.95 -28.48
CA TYR A 161 73.02 -25.93 -28.99
C TYR A 161 72.80 -26.24 -30.48
N GLN A 162 71.55 -26.21 -30.95
CA GLN A 162 71.22 -26.61 -32.32
C GLN A 162 71.51 -25.52 -33.37
N THR A 163 71.74 -24.28 -32.96
CA THR A 163 71.98 -23.15 -33.88
C THR A 163 73.47 -22.86 -34.12
N HIS A 164 74.37 -23.60 -33.46
CA HIS A 164 75.82 -23.33 -33.48
C HIS A 164 76.66 -24.43 -34.13
N LEU A 165 76.10 -25.13 -35.14
CA LEU A 165 76.73 -26.17 -35.95
C LEU A 165 76.38 -25.96 -37.43
#